data_AF-A0A7Z7FU93-F1
#
_entry.id   AF-A0A7Z7FU93-F1
#
_cell.length_a   1.000
_cell.length_b   1.000
_cell.length_c   1.000
_cell.angle_alpha   90.00
_cell.angle_beta   90.00
_cell.angle_gamma   90.00
#
_symmetry.space_group_name_H-M   'P 1'
#
loop_
_entity.id
_entity.type
_entity.pdbx_description
1 polymer ?
#
loop_
_entity_poly.entity_id
_entity_poly.type
_entity_poly.pdbx_seq_one_letter_code
_entity_poly.pdbx_strand_id
1 'polypeptide(L)'
;MRTLVIIPTYDERENVGSIVGRVRASVPDADVLIVDDNSPDGTGELADALAATDASVHVLHRTGKDGLGAAYRAGMQWALDAGYEVVVEMDADGSHQPEQLPRLLDAVRSPELPTGADVVLGSRWVDGGGVVNWPARRRLISRGGSTYSRLALGLPIRDVTGGYRAFTADALRRLHFDRTESQGYCFQIDMTRRAYDARLRIVEVPITFVERERGASKMGGGIVVEAMLRVTLWGLTGLPRRFRRRPSPAETESAARA
;
A
#
# COMPACT_ATOMS: atom_id res chain seq x y z
N MET A 1 9.31 -10.57 -13.69
CA MET A 1 8.88 -9.27 -13.15
C MET A 1 9.77 -8.93 -11.97
N ARG A 2 10.67 -7.96 -12.12
CA ARG A 2 11.47 -7.42 -11.01
C ARG A 2 10.53 -6.77 -9.99
N THR A 3 10.58 -7.22 -8.75
CA THR A 3 9.71 -6.76 -7.66
C THR A 3 10.54 -5.99 -6.64
N LEU A 4 10.03 -4.83 -6.20
CA LEU A 4 10.58 -4.10 -5.07
C LEU A 4 9.57 -4.04 -3.93
N VAL A 5 10.00 -4.37 -2.72
CA VAL A 5 9.22 -4.17 -1.49
C VAL A 5 9.70 -2.90 -0.78
N ILE A 6 8.84 -1.89 -0.75
CA ILE A 6 9.10 -0.64 -0.03
C ILE A 6 8.68 -0.82 1.43
N ILE A 7 9.62 -0.57 2.33
CA ILE A 7 9.44 -0.65 3.78
C ILE A 7 9.77 0.72 4.40
N PRO A 8 8.76 1.56 4.65
CA PRO A 8 8.96 2.82 5.37
C PRO A 8 9.31 2.56 6.84
N THR A 9 10.27 3.33 7.35
CA THR A 9 10.79 3.18 8.72
C THR A 9 10.91 4.53 9.43
N TYR A 10 10.50 4.56 10.69
CA TYR A 10 10.73 5.63 11.65
C TYR A 10 10.62 5.05 13.07
N ASP A 11 11.73 5.00 13.80
CA ASP A 11 11.83 4.28 15.09
C ASP A 11 11.40 2.81 14.98
N GLU A 12 12.06 2.04 14.09
CA GLU A 12 11.74 0.63 13.79
C GLU A 12 12.97 -0.28 13.91
N ARG A 13 13.99 0.11 14.67
CA ARG A 13 15.26 -0.63 14.78
C ARG A 13 15.07 -2.08 15.22
N GLU A 14 14.14 -2.34 16.12
CA GLU A 14 13.83 -3.70 16.61
C GLU A 14 13.13 -4.59 15.58
N ASN A 15 12.55 -4.01 14.53
CA ASN A 15 11.73 -4.71 13.55
C ASN A 15 12.41 -4.85 12.19
N VAL A 16 13.12 -3.82 11.71
CA VAL A 16 13.60 -3.72 10.32
C VAL A 16 14.42 -4.95 9.90
N GLY A 17 15.36 -5.42 10.73
CA GLY A 17 16.18 -6.58 10.40
C GLY A 17 15.38 -7.88 10.24
N SER A 18 14.40 -8.10 11.13
CA SER A 18 13.53 -9.28 11.07
C SER A 18 12.61 -9.25 9.84
N ILE A 19 12.00 -8.11 9.55
CA ILE A 19 11.10 -7.97 8.40
C ILE A 19 11.84 -8.12 7.08
N VAL A 20 12.99 -7.46 6.93
CA VAL A 20 13.84 -7.62 5.73
C VAL A 20 14.21 -9.09 5.54
N GLY A 21 14.71 -9.76 6.59
CA GLY A 21 15.06 -11.18 6.52
C GLY A 21 13.88 -12.07 6.12
N ARG A 22 12.69 -11.83 6.66
CA ARG A 22 11.46 -12.58 6.33
C ARG A 22 10.97 -12.32 4.90
N VAL A 23 11.09 -11.08 4.39
CA VAL A 23 10.80 -10.77 2.99
C VAL A 23 11.74 -11.53 2.07
N ARG A 24 13.05 -11.44 2.32
CA ARG A 24 14.08 -12.15 1.52
C ARG A 24 13.89 -13.66 1.57
N ALA A 25 13.47 -14.22 2.70
CA ALA A 25 13.15 -15.66 2.81
C ALA A 25 11.86 -16.05 2.06
N SER A 26 10.83 -15.20 2.11
CA SER A 26 9.52 -15.50 1.49
C SER A 26 9.53 -15.30 -0.02
N VAL A 27 10.28 -14.31 -0.51
CA VAL A 27 10.42 -13.99 -1.93
C VAL A 27 11.89 -13.65 -2.23
N PRO A 28 12.77 -14.66 -2.42
CA PRO A 28 14.20 -14.46 -2.65
C PRO A 28 14.57 -13.64 -3.87
N ASP A 29 13.67 -13.51 -4.84
CA ASP A 29 13.88 -12.71 -6.06
C ASP A 29 13.39 -11.25 -5.92
N ALA A 30 12.80 -10.87 -4.79
CA ALA A 30 12.34 -9.50 -4.56
C ALA A 30 13.41 -8.66 -3.85
N ASP A 31 13.69 -7.49 -4.41
CA ASP A 31 14.53 -6.51 -3.74
C ASP A 31 13.72 -5.78 -2.66
N VAL A 32 14.41 -5.23 -1.67
CA VAL A 32 13.82 -4.46 -0.57
C VAL A 32 14.40 -3.05 -0.59
N LEU A 33 13.52 -2.05 -0.54
CA LEU A 33 13.90 -0.66 -0.31
C LEU A 33 13.42 -0.24 1.08
N ILE A 34 14.37 -0.05 1.99
CA ILE A 34 14.12 0.57 3.29
C ILE A 34 14.10 2.08 3.06
N VAL A 35 12.99 2.74 3.38
CA VAL A 35 12.87 4.21 3.33
C VAL A 35 12.91 4.72 4.76
N ASP A 36 14.05 5.25 5.18
CA ASP A 36 14.25 5.74 6.56
C ASP A 36 14.03 7.25 6.64
N ASP A 37 13.12 7.65 7.54
CA ASP A 37 12.74 9.06 7.76
C ASP A 37 13.65 9.75 8.80
N ASN A 38 14.96 9.53 8.69
CA ASN A 38 15.99 10.01 9.62
C ASN A 38 15.71 9.56 11.07
N SER A 39 15.63 8.24 11.26
CA SER A 39 15.29 7.65 12.55
C SER A 39 16.37 7.94 13.61
N PRO A 40 16.01 8.52 14.77
CA PRO A 40 16.97 8.81 15.84
C PRO A 40 17.40 7.58 16.64
N ASP A 41 16.69 6.45 16.53
CA ASP A 41 16.95 5.21 17.27
C ASP A 41 18.05 4.34 16.65
N GLY A 42 18.66 4.79 15.54
CA GLY A 42 19.65 4.03 14.78
C GLY A 42 19.05 3.02 13.79
N THR A 43 17.77 3.15 13.41
CA THR A 43 17.17 2.32 12.35
C THR A 43 17.94 2.47 11.02
N GLY A 44 18.27 3.70 10.62
CA GLY A 44 19.02 3.97 9.40
C GLY A 44 20.39 3.30 9.35
N GLU A 45 21.17 3.34 10.45
CA GLU A 45 22.47 2.66 10.54
C GLU A 45 22.36 1.15 10.37
N LEU A 46 21.30 0.55 10.95
CA LEU A 46 21.03 -0.88 10.79
C LEU A 46 20.61 -1.21 9.36
N ALA A 47 19.82 -0.34 8.72
CA ALA A 47 19.43 -0.48 7.32
C ALA A 47 20.67 -0.48 6.41
N ASP A 48 21.63 0.43 6.64
CA ASP A 48 22.88 0.48 5.89
C ASP A 48 23.72 -0.79 6.07
N ALA A 49 23.79 -1.30 7.30
CA ALA A 49 24.49 -2.56 7.59
C ALA A 49 23.86 -3.75 6.86
N LEU A 50 22.52 -3.80 6.74
CA LEU A 50 21.82 -4.83 5.98
C LEU A 50 22.15 -4.74 4.48
N ALA A 51 22.06 -3.54 3.90
CA ALA A 51 22.38 -3.29 2.49
C ALA A 51 23.85 -3.59 2.13
N ALA A 52 24.77 -3.42 3.07
CA ALA A 52 26.18 -3.79 2.88
C ALA A 52 26.39 -5.31 2.74
N THR A 53 25.45 -6.13 3.23
CA THR A 53 25.54 -7.60 3.24
C THR A 53 24.63 -8.29 2.23
N ASP A 54 23.61 -7.61 1.71
CA ASP A 54 22.68 -8.13 0.71
C ASP A 54 22.46 -7.09 -0.40
N ALA A 55 22.93 -7.41 -1.61
CA ALA A 55 22.83 -6.52 -2.77
C ALA A 55 21.39 -6.26 -3.24
N SER A 56 20.44 -7.09 -2.80
CA SER A 56 18.99 -6.89 -3.02
C SER A 56 18.34 -6.00 -1.96
N VAL A 57 19.11 -5.47 -0.99
CA VAL A 57 18.62 -4.53 0.01
C VAL A 57 19.20 -3.15 -0.30
N HIS A 58 18.30 -2.17 -0.39
CA HIS A 58 18.60 -0.78 -0.67
C HIS A 58 18.08 0.11 0.45
N VAL A 59 18.73 1.26 0.65
CA VAL A 59 18.32 2.24 1.64
C VAL A 59 18.14 3.60 0.99
N LEU A 60 17.01 4.24 1.27
CA LEU A 60 16.72 5.62 0.92
C LEU A 60 16.55 6.44 2.21
N HIS A 61 17.59 7.18 2.56
CA HIS A 61 17.56 8.12 3.68
C HIS A 61 16.86 9.42 3.28
N ARG A 62 15.80 9.77 4.00
CA ARG A 62 15.08 11.04 3.85
C ARG A 62 15.51 12.01 4.95
N THR A 63 15.35 13.31 4.72
CA THR A 63 15.84 14.35 5.64
C THR A 63 15.02 14.51 6.93
N GLY A 64 13.83 13.91 7.00
CA GLY A 64 12.98 13.96 8.18
C GLY A 64 11.63 13.25 8.00
N LYS A 65 10.86 13.22 9.09
CA LYS A 65 9.56 12.57 9.17
C LYS A 65 8.43 13.40 8.57
N ASP A 66 8.33 13.41 7.24
CA ASP A 66 7.22 14.08 6.54
C ASP A 66 5.98 13.19 6.34
N GLY A 67 5.94 12.04 7.03
CA GLY A 67 4.80 11.13 7.09
C GLY A 67 4.84 9.98 6.09
N LEU A 68 4.01 8.97 6.37
CA LEU A 68 3.99 7.68 5.66
C LEU A 68 3.73 7.82 4.15
N GLY A 69 2.86 8.75 3.73
CA GLY A 69 2.56 8.95 2.32
C GLY A 69 3.77 9.50 1.55
N ALA A 70 4.56 10.37 2.19
CA ALA A 70 5.78 10.90 1.59
C ALA A 70 6.85 9.81 1.42
N ALA A 71 6.98 8.91 2.39
CA ALA A 71 7.91 7.78 2.31
C ALA A 71 7.55 6.84 1.15
N TYR A 72 6.27 6.48 1.03
CA TYR A 72 5.82 5.65 -0.09
C TYR A 72 5.98 6.35 -1.44
N ARG A 73 5.66 7.65 -1.57
CA ARG A 73 5.92 8.40 -2.82
C ARG A 73 7.39 8.36 -3.21
N ALA A 74 8.30 8.61 -2.27
CA ALA A 74 9.73 8.57 -2.51
C ALA A 74 10.20 7.18 -2.95
N GLY A 75 9.75 6.13 -2.26
CA GLY A 75 10.07 4.76 -2.61
C GLY A 75 9.49 4.32 -3.96
N MET A 76 8.25 4.72 -4.28
CA MET A 76 7.63 4.42 -5.57
C MET A 76 8.35 5.10 -6.72
N GLN A 77 8.75 6.36 -6.53
CA GLN A 77 9.53 7.08 -7.53
C GLN A 77 10.88 6.39 -7.76
N TRP A 78 11.59 6.07 -6.68
CA TRP A 78 12.85 5.31 -6.74
C TRP A 78 12.67 3.98 -7.49
N ALA A 79 11.59 3.24 -7.22
CA ALA A 79 11.29 1.98 -7.87
C ALA A 79 11.06 2.12 -9.38
N LEU A 80 10.33 3.16 -9.79
CA LEU A 80 10.07 3.44 -11.21
C LEU A 80 11.35 3.84 -11.95
N ASP A 81 12.20 4.66 -11.31
CA ASP A 81 13.48 5.10 -11.88
C ASP A 81 14.48 3.94 -12.02
N ALA A 82 14.48 3.01 -11.06
CA ALA A 82 15.29 1.79 -11.09
C ALA A 82 14.73 0.67 -11.99
N GLY A 83 13.57 0.91 -12.64
CA GLY A 83 12.98 0.01 -13.62
C GLY A 83 12.35 -1.24 -13.04
N TYR A 84 11.80 -1.18 -11.81
CA TYR A 84 11.02 -2.28 -11.26
C TYR A 84 9.66 -2.39 -11.95
N GLU A 85 9.16 -3.61 -12.09
CA GLU A 85 7.90 -3.91 -12.78
C GLU A 85 6.73 -4.02 -11.80
N VAL A 86 7.02 -4.44 -10.56
CA VAL A 86 6.05 -4.55 -9.47
C VAL A 86 6.62 -3.85 -8.23
N VAL A 87 5.79 -3.02 -7.60
CA VAL A 87 6.14 -2.26 -6.41
C VAL A 87 5.17 -2.61 -5.29
N VAL A 88 5.71 -3.02 -4.16
CA VAL A 88 4.94 -3.48 -3.00
C VAL A 88 5.09 -2.48 -1.86
N GLU A 89 3.97 -2.15 -1.23
CA GLU A 89 3.94 -1.42 0.04
C GLU A 89 3.86 -2.44 1.19
N MET A 90 4.75 -2.31 2.18
CA MET A 90 4.73 -3.14 3.38
C MET A 90 5.22 -2.37 4.60
N ASP A 91 4.41 -2.37 5.66
CA ASP A 91 4.80 -1.76 6.95
C ASP A 91 5.93 -2.55 7.64
N ALA A 92 6.83 -1.82 8.31
CA ALA A 92 7.98 -2.39 9.03
C ALA A 92 7.65 -3.06 10.38
N ASP A 93 6.43 -2.92 10.91
CA ASP A 93 6.08 -3.30 12.28
C ASP A 93 5.72 -4.79 12.47
N GLY A 94 5.81 -5.58 11.40
CA GLY A 94 5.49 -7.00 11.39
C GLY A 94 4.01 -7.34 11.42
N SER A 95 3.12 -6.34 11.32
CA SER A 95 1.69 -6.61 11.21
C SER A 95 1.31 -7.23 9.86
N HIS A 96 1.95 -6.79 8.78
CA HIS A 96 1.87 -7.42 7.47
C HIS A 96 2.86 -8.58 7.40
N GLN A 97 2.37 -9.78 7.11
CA GLN A 97 3.22 -10.98 7.09
C GLN A 97 3.95 -11.10 5.73
N PRO A 98 5.30 -11.08 5.71
CA PRO A 98 6.05 -11.28 4.48
C PRO A 98 5.74 -12.62 3.78
N GLU A 99 5.37 -13.65 4.53
CA GLU A 99 5.02 -14.98 4.03
C GLU A 99 3.72 -14.97 3.22
N GLN A 100 2.91 -13.91 3.32
CA GLN A 100 1.72 -13.71 2.52
C GLN A 100 2.01 -12.95 1.22
N LEU A 101 3.23 -12.44 1.02
CA LEU A 101 3.64 -11.71 -0.18
C LEU A 101 3.49 -12.52 -1.47
N PRO A 102 3.88 -13.82 -1.53
CA PRO A 102 3.71 -14.62 -2.74
C PRO A 102 2.27 -14.57 -3.26
N ARG A 103 1.28 -14.61 -2.37
CA ARG A 103 -0.13 -14.56 -2.73
C ARG A 103 -0.54 -13.24 -3.40
N LEU A 104 0.04 -12.12 -2.98
CA LEU A 104 -0.21 -10.82 -3.63
C LEU A 104 0.44 -10.79 -5.02
N LEU A 105 1.68 -11.30 -5.14
CA LEU A 105 2.42 -11.32 -6.41
C LEU A 105 1.79 -12.28 -7.43
N ASP A 106 1.27 -13.42 -6.97
CA ASP A 106 0.52 -14.37 -7.81
C ASP A 106 -0.75 -13.72 -8.37
N ALA A 107 -1.44 -12.90 -7.58
CA ALA A 107 -2.62 -12.16 -8.05
C ALA A 107 -2.27 -11.09 -9.09
N VAL A 108 -1.10 -10.44 -8.98
CA VAL A 108 -0.59 -9.54 -10.03
C VAL A 108 -0.39 -10.33 -11.34
N ARG A 109 0.17 -11.54 -11.24
CA ARG A 109 0.59 -12.39 -12.37
C ARG A 109 -0.49 -13.36 -12.87
N SER A 110 -1.68 -13.37 -12.26
CA SER A 110 -2.60 -14.50 -12.37
C SER A 110 -2.93 -14.85 -13.82
N PRO A 111 -2.64 -16.09 -14.28
CA PRO A 111 -2.95 -16.53 -15.64
C PRO A 111 -4.44 -16.66 -15.90
N GLU A 112 -5.27 -16.73 -14.84
CA GLU A 112 -6.74 -16.70 -14.93
C GLU A 112 -7.28 -15.31 -15.31
N LEU A 113 -6.44 -14.28 -15.18
CA LEU A 113 -6.70 -12.93 -15.67
C LEU A 113 -5.85 -12.73 -16.94
N PRO A 114 -6.45 -12.61 -18.15
CA PRO A 114 -5.70 -12.47 -19.40
C PRO A 114 -4.67 -11.31 -19.41
N THR A 115 -4.81 -10.35 -18.51
CA THR A 115 -3.89 -9.21 -18.34
C THR A 115 -3.42 -9.02 -16.88
N GLY A 116 -3.54 -10.01 -15.99
CA GLY A 116 -3.17 -9.89 -14.57
C GLY A 116 -4.00 -8.86 -13.80
N ALA A 117 -3.57 -8.47 -12.59
CA ALA A 117 -4.17 -7.36 -11.82
C ALA A 117 -3.21 -6.15 -11.78
N ASP A 118 -3.75 -4.95 -11.93
CA ASP A 118 -2.97 -3.70 -11.89
C ASP A 118 -2.61 -3.31 -10.46
N VAL A 119 -3.56 -3.53 -9.53
CA VAL A 119 -3.43 -3.24 -8.11
C VAL A 119 -4.00 -4.40 -7.30
N VAL A 120 -3.18 -4.95 -6.40
CA VAL A 120 -3.58 -6.00 -5.46
C VAL A 120 -3.56 -5.44 -4.05
N LEU A 121 -4.66 -5.58 -3.32
CA LEU A 121 -4.73 -5.21 -1.90
C LEU A 121 -4.77 -6.47 -1.05
N GLY A 122 -3.85 -6.57 -0.09
CA GLY A 122 -3.99 -7.46 1.05
C GLY A 122 -5.16 -6.98 1.92
N SER A 123 -6.25 -7.73 1.93
CA SER A 123 -7.51 -7.35 2.55
C SER A 123 -7.82 -8.17 3.80
N ARG A 124 -8.08 -7.48 4.90
CA ARG A 124 -8.51 -8.07 6.19
C ARG A 124 -9.99 -8.45 6.19
N TRP A 125 -10.77 -7.88 5.26
CA TRP A 125 -12.24 -7.88 5.32
C TRP A 125 -12.92 -8.65 4.18
N VAL A 126 -12.15 -9.40 3.40
CA VAL A 126 -12.66 -10.43 2.46
C VAL A 126 -12.67 -11.81 3.13
N ASP A 127 -13.33 -12.77 2.49
CA ASP A 127 -13.41 -14.14 3.00
C ASP A 127 -12.00 -14.76 3.08
N GLY A 128 -11.69 -15.37 4.24
CA GLY A 128 -10.34 -15.86 4.56
C GLY A 128 -9.36 -14.78 5.06
N GLY A 129 -9.78 -13.51 5.11
CA GLY A 129 -9.01 -12.41 5.69
C GLY A 129 -9.32 -12.25 7.17
N GLY A 130 -8.37 -11.69 7.94
CA GLY A 130 -8.57 -11.55 9.38
C GLY A 130 -7.61 -10.62 10.08
N VAL A 131 -7.90 -10.40 11.37
CA VAL A 131 -7.03 -9.70 12.31
C VAL A 131 -6.78 -10.60 13.52
N VAL A 132 -5.56 -10.61 14.03
CA VAL A 132 -5.14 -11.42 15.19
C VAL A 132 -4.65 -10.50 16.31
N ASN A 133 -5.01 -10.81 17.55
CA ASN A 133 -4.64 -10.07 18.76
C ASN A 133 -5.13 -8.61 18.82
N TRP A 134 -6.17 -8.28 18.04
CA TRP A 134 -6.78 -6.95 18.05
C TRP A 134 -7.86 -6.80 19.12
N PRO A 135 -7.85 -5.71 19.93
CA PRO A 135 -8.99 -5.34 20.75
C PRO A 135 -10.24 -5.11 19.88
N ALA A 136 -11.41 -5.55 20.36
CA ALA A 136 -12.68 -5.45 19.61
C ALA A 136 -12.98 -4.03 19.12
N ARG A 137 -12.67 -3.02 19.95
CA ARG A 137 -12.80 -1.59 19.59
C ARG A 137 -11.96 -1.22 18.37
N ARG A 138 -10.70 -1.65 18.30
CA ARG A 138 -9.80 -1.36 17.16
C ARG A 138 -10.32 -2.02 15.89
N ARG A 139 -10.80 -3.27 16.00
CA ARG A 139 -11.43 -4.00 14.88
C ARG A 139 -12.65 -3.26 14.36
N LEU A 140 -13.54 -2.79 15.25
CA LEU A 140 -14.74 -2.06 14.88
C LEU A 140 -14.40 -0.73 14.18
N ILE A 141 -13.45 0.04 14.73
CA ILE A 141 -13.02 1.32 14.14
C ILE A 141 -12.42 1.11 12.75
N SER A 142 -11.53 0.12 12.59
CA SER A 142 -10.90 -0.15 11.29
C SER A 142 -11.91 -0.61 10.25
N ARG A 143 -12.75 -1.61 10.58
CA ARG A 143 -13.78 -2.12 9.66
C ARG A 143 -14.83 -1.05 9.35
N GLY A 144 -15.21 -0.24 10.34
CA GLY A 144 -16.11 0.90 10.20
C GLY A 144 -15.52 1.98 9.29
N GLY A 145 -14.25 2.34 9.48
CA GLY A 145 -13.53 3.29 8.63
C GLY A 145 -13.42 2.85 7.18
N SER A 146 -13.07 1.57 6.94
CA SER A 146 -13.07 1.00 5.58
C SER A 146 -14.48 0.98 4.97
N THR A 147 -15.50 0.58 5.74
CA THR A 147 -16.90 0.53 5.27
C THR A 147 -17.44 1.93 4.95
N TYR A 148 -17.22 2.89 5.83
CA TYR A 148 -17.59 4.28 5.62
C TYR A 148 -16.93 4.83 4.35
N SER A 149 -15.61 4.67 4.24
CA SER A 149 -14.84 5.22 3.12
C SER A 149 -15.27 4.62 1.78
N ARG A 150 -15.46 3.30 1.70
CA ARG A 150 -15.90 2.66 0.45
C ARG A 150 -17.32 3.08 0.05
N LEU A 151 -18.24 3.26 1.00
CA LEU A 151 -19.61 3.72 0.71
C LEU A 151 -19.63 5.20 0.31
N ALA A 152 -18.93 6.03 1.08
CA ALA A 152 -18.79 7.45 0.82
C ALA A 152 -18.15 7.72 -0.55
N LEU A 153 -17.22 6.86 -0.99
CA LEU A 153 -16.49 6.97 -2.27
C LEU A 153 -17.07 6.11 -3.42
N GLY A 154 -18.01 5.21 -3.14
CA GLY A 154 -18.60 4.32 -4.14
C GLY A 154 -17.62 3.27 -4.66
N LEU A 155 -16.67 2.84 -3.81
CA LEU A 155 -15.63 1.89 -4.16
C LEU A 155 -16.11 0.45 -3.92
N PRO A 156 -15.93 -0.48 -4.86
CA PRO A 156 -16.28 -1.88 -4.70
C PRO A 156 -15.22 -2.69 -3.92
N ILE A 157 -14.41 -2.02 -3.09
CA ILE A 157 -13.26 -2.60 -2.37
C ILE A 157 -13.58 -2.66 -0.88
N ARG A 158 -13.39 -3.81 -0.24
CA ARG A 158 -13.76 -4.04 1.17
C ARG A 158 -12.77 -3.43 2.15
N ASP A 159 -11.47 -3.46 1.84
CA ASP A 159 -10.42 -2.96 2.72
C ASP A 159 -9.60 -1.78 2.16
N VAL A 160 -10.29 -0.67 1.90
CA VAL A 160 -9.71 0.57 1.32
C VAL A 160 -8.63 1.24 2.19
N THR A 161 -8.48 0.85 3.46
CA THR A 161 -7.48 1.42 4.38
C THR A 161 -6.24 0.54 4.56
N GLY A 162 -6.23 -0.69 4.01
CA GLY A 162 -5.09 -1.60 4.11
C GLY A 162 -3.86 -1.07 3.39
N GLY A 163 -2.69 -1.22 4.01
CA GLY A 163 -1.40 -0.72 3.50
C GLY A 163 -0.48 -1.80 2.91
N TYR A 164 -0.95 -3.05 2.83
CA TYR A 164 -0.23 -4.12 2.14
C TYR A 164 -0.71 -4.23 0.71
N ARG A 165 0.06 -3.69 -0.24
CA ARG A 165 -0.39 -3.56 -1.62
C ARG A 165 0.70 -3.91 -2.59
N ALA A 166 0.33 -4.43 -3.75
CA ALA A 166 1.22 -4.57 -4.89
C ALA A 166 0.64 -3.79 -6.07
N PHE A 167 1.48 -3.02 -6.74
CA PHE A 167 1.15 -2.22 -7.91
C PHE A 167 2.04 -2.63 -9.06
N THR A 168 1.49 -2.72 -10.27
CA THR A 168 2.33 -2.72 -11.47
C THR A 168 2.94 -1.33 -11.69
N ALA A 169 4.10 -1.27 -12.34
CA ALA A 169 4.72 0.00 -12.69
C ALA A 169 3.81 0.86 -13.59
N ASP A 170 3.06 0.24 -14.50
CA ASP A 170 2.05 0.94 -15.32
C ASP A 170 0.94 1.56 -14.46
N ALA A 171 0.42 0.79 -13.49
CA ALA A 171 -0.57 1.29 -12.54
C ALA A 171 -0.05 2.53 -11.82
N LEU A 172 1.15 2.48 -11.24
CA LEU A 172 1.74 3.63 -10.55
C LEU A 172 1.85 4.87 -11.45
N ARG A 173 2.32 4.72 -12.70
CA ARG A 173 2.42 5.85 -13.64
C ARG A 173 1.06 6.49 -13.93
N ARG A 174 -0.02 5.70 -13.97
CA ARG A 174 -1.39 6.17 -14.22
C ARG A 174 -2.08 6.78 -13.00
N LEU A 175 -1.60 6.49 -11.79
CA LEU A 175 -2.19 6.98 -10.54
C LEU A 175 -1.84 8.44 -10.23
N HIS A 176 -0.77 8.98 -10.83
CA HIS A 176 -0.19 10.28 -10.48
C HIS A 176 0.00 10.40 -8.95
N PHE A 177 0.66 9.41 -8.37
CA PHE A 177 0.86 9.29 -6.92
C PHE A 177 1.68 10.46 -6.35
N ASP A 178 2.48 11.13 -7.17
CA ASP A 178 3.21 12.37 -6.89
C ASP A 178 2.28 13.50 -6.44
N ARG A 179 1.04 13.53 -6.96
CA ARG A 179 0.02 14.54 -6.62
C ARG A 179 -0.83 14.19 -5.41
N THR A 180 -0.43 13.21 -4.61
CA THR A 180 -1.15 12.84 -3.39
C THR A 180 -0.68 13.75 -2.26
N GLU A 181 -1.60 14.54 -1.70
CA GLU A 181 -1.32 15.41 -0.54
C GLU A 181 -1.70 14.75 0.79
N SER A 182 -2.15 13.49 0.73
CA SER A 182 -2.70 12.76 1.87
C SER A 182 -1.60 11.99 2.59
N GLN A 183 -1.79 11.77 3.89
CA GLN A 183 -0.87 11.01 4.76
C GLN A 183 -1.59 9.81 5.38
N GLY A 184 -0.82 8.82 5.85
CA GLY A 184 -1.34 7.68 6.60
C GLY A 184 -2.49 6.93 5.89
N TYR A 185 -3.58 6.66 6.61
CA TYR A 185 -4.74 5.97 6.02
C TYR A 185 -5.39 6.74 4.87
N CYS A 186 -5.33 8.07 4.88
CA CYS A 186 -5.92 8.87 3.82
C CYS A 186 -5.16 8.70 2.49
N PHE A 187 -3.83 8.54 2.56
CA PHE A 187 -3.01 8.19 1.40
C PHE A 187 -3.49 6.87 0.78
N GLN A 188 -3.69 5.85 1.62
CA GLN A 188 -4.16 4.54 1.17
C GLN A 188 -5.55 4.59 0.53
N ILE A 189 -6.47 5.38 1.10
CA ILE A 189 -7.80 5.58 0.51
C ILE A 189 -7.70 6.33 -0.83
N ASP A 190 -6.87 7.37 -0.91
CA ASP A 190 -6.67 8.17 -2.14
C ASP A 190 -6.10 7.30 -3.27
N MET A 191 -5.10 6.45 -2.97
CA MET A 191 -4.53 5.51 -3.93
C MET A 191 -5.58 4.53 -4.49
N THR A 192 -6.44 3.96 -3.63
CA THR A 192 -7.52 3.07 -4.10
C THR A 192 -8.54 3.81 -4.95
N ARG A 193 -8.90 5.04 -4.54
CA ARG A 193 -9.83 5.87 -5.30
C ARG A 193 -9.26 6.21 -6.67
N ARG A 194 -8.00 6.65 -6.75
CA ARG A 194 -7.31 6.97 -8.01
C ARG A 194 -7.22 5.75 -8.91
N ALA A 195 -6.94 4.57 -8.36
CA ALA A 195 -6.92 3.34 -9.14
C ALA A 195 -8.28 3.04 -9.76
N TYR A 196 -9.33 3.21 -8.96
CA TYR A 196 -10.70 3.00 -9.41
C TYR A 196 -11.13 4.04 -10.46
N ASP A 197 -10.75 5.29 -10.28
CA ASP A 197 -11.04 6.39 -11.22
C ASP A 197 -10.25 6.23 -12.53
N ALA A 198 -9.02 5.71 -12.47
CA ALA A 198 -8.18 5.36 -13.62
C ALA A 198 -8.59 4.04 -14.32
N ARG A 199 -9.66 3.39 -13.85
CA ARG A 199 -10.18 2.11 -14.37
C ARG A 199 -9.14 0.97 -14.33
N LEU A 200 -8.25 1.02 -13.37
CA LEU A 200 -7.32 -0.07 -13.11
C LEU A 200 -8.07 -1.28 -12.55
N ARG A 201 -7.59 -2.47 -12.87
CA ARG A 201 -8.11 -3.72 -12.30
C ARG A 201 -7.56 -3.89 -10.89
N ILE A 202 -8.45 -3.68 -9.93
CA ILE A 202 -8.16 -3.83 -8.50
C ILE A 202 -8.68 -5.17 -8.01
N VAL A 203 -7.85 -5.96 -7.33
CA VAL A 203 -8.25 -7.21 -6.70
C VAL A 203 -7.88 -7.23 -5.21
N GLU A 204 -8.69 -7.92 -4.41
CA GLU A 204 -8.43 -8.11 -2.99
C GLU A 204 -8.01 -9.55 -2.71
N VAL A 205 -6.88 -9.71 -2.02
CA VAL A 205 -6.33 -11.00 -1.61
C VAL A 205 -6.43 -11.09 -0.08
N PRO A 206 -6.96 -12.19 0.49
CA PRO A 206 -7.07 -12.31 1.93
C PRO A 206 -5.70 -12.35 2.62
N ILE A 207 -5.54 -11.52 3.66
CA ILE A 207 -4.36 -11.51 4.53
C ILE A 207 -4.76 -11.63 6.01
N THR A 208 -3.78 -11.97 6.84
CA THR A 208 -3.91 -11.97 8.30
C THR A 208 -3.07 -10.82 8.85
N PHE A 209 -3.74 -9.81 9.41
CA PHE A 209 -3.05 -8.68 10.02
C PHE A 209 -2.86 -8.95 11.52
N VAL A 210 -1.63 -9.08 11.96
CA VAL A 210 -1.30 -9.37 13.36
C VAL A 210 -1.05 -8.06 14.10
N GLU A 211 -1.53 -7.93 15.34
CA GLU A 211 -1.14 -6.80 16.20
C GLU A 211 0.38 -6.76 16.35
N ARG A 212 0.98 -5.56 16.23
CA ARG A 212 2.43 -5.41 16.35
C ARG A 212 2.90 -5.90 17.71
N GLU A 213 4.05 -6.56 17.73
CA GLU A 213 4.64 -7.08 18.97
C GLU A 213 5.61 -6.09 19.62
N ARG A 214 6.25 -5.23 18.81
CA ARG A 214 7.29 -4.30 19.25
C ARG A 214 7.03 -2.87 18.74
N GLY A 215 7.50 -1.89 19.51
CA GLY A 215 7.37 -0.47 19.19
C GLY A 215 5.95 0.11 19.36
N ALA A 216 5.85 1.44 19.34
CA ALA A 216 4.59 2.16 19.50
C ALA A 216 3.98 2.57 18.14
N SER A 217 2.65 2.63 18.05
CA SER A 217 1.95 3.16 16.87
C SER A 217 2.21 4.65 16.69
N LYS A 218 2.68 5.01 15.48
CA LYS A 218 2.84 6.41 15.06
C LYS A 218 1.55 6.99 14.47
N MET A 219 0.48 6.19 14.37
CA MET A 219 -0.83 6.60 13.86
C MET A 219 -1.72 7.16 14.97
N GLY A 220 -1.81 8.50 15.05
CA GLY A 220 -2.63 9.21 16.04
C GLY A 220 -4.08 9.46 15.60
N GLY A 221 -4.96 9.80 16.55
CA GLY A 221 -6.39 10.07 16.30
C GLY A 221 -6.66 11.24 15.33
N GLY A 222 -5.79 12.26 15.30
CA GLY A 222 -5.89 13.38 14.35
C GLY A 222 -5.81 12.94 12.88
N ILE A 223 -4.96 11.95 12.58
CA ILE A 223 -4.82 11.37 11.22
C ILE A 223 -6.11 10.68 10.79
N VAL A 224 -6.82 10.04 11.74
CA VAL A 224 -8.12 9.40 11.47
C VAL A 224 -9.19 10.44 11.16
N VAL A 225 -9.25 11.53 11.93
CA VAL A 225 -10.22 12.61 11.71
C VAL A 225 -9.97 13.30 10.36
N GLU A 226 -8.71 13.61 10.03
CA GLU A 226 -8.36 14.19 8.73
C GLU A 226 -8.80 13.27 7.58
N ALA A 227 -8.53 11.97 7.69
CA ALA A 227 -8.94 10.99 6.69
C ALA A 227 -10.47 11.00 6.49
N MET A 228 -11.25 11.04 7.57
CA MET A 228 -12.72 11.05 7.47
C MET A 228 -13.25 12.35 6.84
N LEU A 229 -12.67 13.51 7.16
CA LEU A 229 -13.06 14.80 6.56
C LEU A 229 -12.77 14.84 5.06
N ARG A 230 -11.56 14.42 4.65
CA ARG A 230 -11.19 14.35 3.21
C ARG A 230 -12.09 13.38 2.45
N VAL A 231 -12.37 12.21 3.02
CA VAL A 231 -13.29 11.22 2.44
C VAL A 231 -14.70 11.80 2.27
N THR A 232 -15.20 12.54 3.26
CA THR A 232 -16.50 13.23 3.18
C THR A 232 -16.51 14.21 2.00
N LEU A 233 -15.51 15.09 1.92
CA LEU A 233 -15.39 16.10 0.87
C LEU A 233 -15.32 15.45 -0.53
N TRP A 234 -14.53 14.40 -0.68
CA TRP A 234 -14.41 13.64 -1.93
C TRP A 234 -15.70 12.92 -2.30
N GLY A 235 -16.41 12.37 -1.31
CA GLY A 235 -17.72 11.76 -1.53
C GLY A 235 -18.72 12.76 -2.07
N LEU A 236 -18.81 13.94 -1.46
CA LEU A 236 -19.74 15.00 -1.86
C LEU A 236 -19.42 15.55 -3.25
N THR A 237 -18.15 15.87 -3.51
CA THR A 237 -17.70 16.39 -4.82
C THR A 237 -17.75 15.34 -5.93
N GLY A 238 -17.69 14.05 -5.58
CA GLY A 238 -17.76 12.92 -6.52
C GLY A 238 -19.17 12.49 -6.92
N LEU A 239 -20.21 12.93 -6.20
CA LEU A 239 -21.62 12.57 -6.46
C LEU A 239 -22.06 12.75 -7.92
N PRO A 240 -21.78 13.89 -8.60
CA PRO A 240 -22.19 14.09 -10.00
C PRO A 240 -21.56 13.09 -10.98
N ARG A 241 -20.39 12.54 -10.64
CA ARG A 241 -19.66 11.55 -11.47
C ARG A 241 -20.18 10.13 -11.27
N ARG A 242 -20.84 9.83 -10.15
CA ARG A 242 -21.42 8.49 -9.87
C ARG A 242 -22.67 8.18 -10.67
N PHE A 243 -23.47 9.21 -10.97
CA PHE A 243 -24.72 9.05 -11.70
C PHE A 243 -24.56 9.18 -13.23
N ARG A 244 -23.35 9.49 -13.72
CA ARG A 244 -23.05 9.44 -15.15
C ARG A 244 -22.77 8.00 -15.56
N ARG A 245 -23.53 7.49 -16.54
CA ARG A 245 -23.32 6.17 -17.16
C ARG A 245 -21.86 6.07 -17.61
N ARG A 246 -21.10 5.17 -17.00
CA ARG A 246 -19.69 4.95 -17.36
C ARG A 246 -19.65 4.12 -18.65
N PRO A 247 -19.06 4.62 -19.74
CA PRO A 247 -18.84 3.79 -20.94
C PRO A 247 -17.89 2.65 -20.58
N SER A 248 -18.18 1.46 -21.07
CA SER A 248 -17.41 0.23 -20.90
C SER A 248 -15.96 0.37 -21.38
N PRO A 249 -15.05 -0.51 -20.92
CA PRO A 249 -13.68 -0.56 -21.43
C PRO A 249 -13.61 -0.68 -22.96
N ALA A 250 -14.51 -1.46 -23.56
CA ALA A 250 -14.61 -1.65 -25.01
C ALA A 250 -14.99 -0.36 -25.78
N GLU A 251 -15.87 0.47 -25.21
CA GLU A 251 -16.25 1.77 -25.79
C GLU A 251 -15.10 2.79 -25.72
N THR A 252 -14.16 2.62 -24.78
CA THR A 252 -13.02 3.53 -24.61
C THR A 252 -11.87 3.20 -25.57
N GLU A 253 -11.63 1.92 -25.84
CA GLU A 253 -10.65 1.48 -26.85
C GLU A 253 -11.09 1.83 -28.29
N SER A 254 -12.40 1.76 -28.57
CA SER A 254 -12.95 2.16 -29.88
C SER A 254 -12.78 3.66 -30.14
N ALA A 255 -12.99 4.50 -29.11
CA ALA A 255 -12.81 5.94 -29.20
C ALA A 255 -11.35 6.39 -29.28
N ALA A 256 -10.38 5.58 -28.84
CA ALA A 256 -8.95 5.87 -28.94
C ALA A 256 -8.33 5.44 -30.29
N ARG A 257 -9.07 4.67 -31.10
CA ARG A 257 -8.67 4.19 -32.44
C ARG A 257 -9.36 4.93 -33.59
N ALA A 258 -10.25 5.87 -33.28
CA ALA A 258 -10.94 6.75 -34.22
C ALA A 258 -10.31 8.14 -34.20
#